data_AF-A0A5C5VIV3-F1
#
_entry.id   AF-A0A5C5VIV3-F1
#
_cell.length_a   1.000
_cell.length_b   1.000
_cell.length_c   1.000
_cell.angle_alpha   90.00
_cell.angle_beta   90.00
_cell.angle_gamma   90.00
#
_symmetry.space_group_name_H-M   'P 1'
#
loop_
_entity.id
_entity.type
_entity.pdbx_description
1 polymer ?
#
loop_
_entity_poly.entity_id
_entity_poly.type
_entity_poly.pdbx_seq_one_letter_code
_entity_poly.pdbx_strand_id
1 'polypeptide(L)'
;MVSQAKVNRAASHQEDAAHPARHGRSFAADAIELCELQGALLAADFKQALAAGRIGGVLVLAAGALMFAAAPVLLLALASWFETSLDLSRGASLLAAGFAGAAAGFAMLLAGWAVARRGVAALGRSREECRRNLAWFKQMLTRGVDRPC
;
A
#
# COMPACT_ATOMS: atom_id res chain seq x y z
N MET A 1 -25.44 -68.09 -6.16
CA MET A 1 -24.98 -68.15 -7.56
C MET A 1 -23.95 -67.05 -7.76
N VAL A 2 -22.68 -67.45 -7.86
CA VAL A 2 -21.50 -66.59 -7.89
C VAL A 2 -21.16 -66.32 -9.34
N SER A 3 -21.16 -65.05 -9.76
CA SER A 3 -20.66 -64.65 -11.08
C SER A 3 -19.24 -64.12 -10.91
N GLN A 4 -18.26 -64.95 -11.29
CA GLN A 4 -16.86 -64.57 -11.34
C GLN A 4 -16.58 -63.77 -12.61
N ALA A 5 -16.36 -62.47 -12.45
CA ALA A 5 -15.72 -61.67 -13.47
C ALA A 5 -14.23 -62.07 -13.56
N LYS A 6 -13.87 -62.76 -14.65
CA LYS A 6 -12.49 -63.03 -15.05
C LYS A 6 -11.75 -61.70 -15.25
N VAL A 7 -10.99 -61.27 -14.24
CA VAL A 7 -9.99 -60.21 -14.41
C VAL A 7 -8.77 -60.85 -15.06
N ASN A 8 -8.61 -60.60 -16.36
CA ASN A 8 -7.47 -61.02 -17.17
C ASN A 8 -6.23 -60.23 -16.72
N ARG A 9 -5.44 -60.83 -15.82
CA ARG A 9 -4.16 -60.34 -15.34
C ARG A 9 -3.07 -60.89 -16.27
N ALA A 10 -3.00 -60.35 -17.48
CA ALA A 10 -1.89 -60.61 -18.41
C ALA A 10 -0.92 -59.43 -18.35
N ALA A 11 0.34 -59.76 -18.15
CA ALA A 11 1.47 -58.86 -17.99
C ALA A 11 1.58 -57.80 -19.09
N SER A 12 1.67 -56.55 -18.65
CA SER A 12 2.58 -55.58 -19.26
C SER A 12 3.42 -54.98 -18.14
N HIS A 13 4.51 -55.67 -17.81
CA HIS A 13 5.71 -54.98 -17.32
C HIS A 13 6.10 -54.01 -18.43
N GLN A 14 5.79 -52.74 -18.24
CA GLN A 14 6.54 -51.67 -18.87
C GLN A 14 6.86 -50.67 -17.78
N GLU A 15 8.07 -50.84 -17.23
CA GLU A 15 8.79 -49.79 -16.54
C GLU A 15 8.95 -48.62 -17.50
N ASP A 16 8.07 -47.63 -17.42
CA ASP A 16 8.41 -46.27 -17.84
C ASP A 16 8.93 -45.53 -16.61
N ALA A 17 10.11 -45.95 -16.18
CA ALA A 17 10.99 -45.14 -15.38
C ALA A 17 11.43 -43.92 -16.22
N ALA A 18 11.45 -42.77 -15.55
CA ALA A 18 12.17 -41.56 -15.94
C ALA A 18 11.60 -40.73 -17.11
N HIS A 19 10.71 -39.79 -16.77
CA HIS A 19 10.78 -38.46 -17.38
C HIS A 19 10.44 -37.29 -16.41
N PRO A 20 11.31 -36.93 -15.45
CA PRO A 20 11.15 -35.71 -14.66
C PRO A 20 12.34 -34.77 -14.84
N ALA A 21 12.57 -34.23 -16.05
CA ALA A 21 13.77 -33.38 -16.25
C ALA A 21 13.66 -32.27 -17.31
N ARG A 22 12.46 -31.79 -17.65
CA ARG A 22 12.33 -30.64 -18.57
C ARG A 22 11.45 -29.47 -18.10
N HIS A 23 10.83 -29.58 -16.92
CA HIS A 23 9.90 -28.55 -16.44
C HIS A 23 10.57 -27.38 -15.69
N GLY A 24 11.81 -27.51 -15.20
CA GLY A 24 12.47 -26.46 -14.40
C GLY A 24 12.74 -25.13 -15.13
N ARG A 25 12.94 -25.16 -16.45
CA ARG A 25 13.16 -23.95 -17.26
C ARG A 25 11.87 -23.22 -17.63
N SER A 26 10.71 -23.89 -17.66
CA SER A 26 9.44 -23.19 -17.91
C SER A 26 8.98 -22.45 -16.65
N PHE A 27 9.12 -23.06 -15.46
CA PHE A 27 8.68 -22.40 -14.22
C PHE A 27 9.38 -21.07 -13.94
N ALA A 28 10.66 -20.93 -14.30
CA ALA A 28 11.39 -19.66 -14.20
C ALA A 28 10.84 -18.59 -15.16
N ALA A 29 10.47 -19.00 -16.38
CA ALA A 29 9.86 -18.14 -17.38
C ALA A 29 8.42 -17.75 -16.97
N ASP A 30 7.61 -18.73 -16.54
CA ASP A 30 6.24 -18.54 -16.06
C ASP A 30 6.19 -17.61 -14.83
N ALA A 31 7.19 -17.70 -13.95
CA ALA A 31 7.23 -16.88 -12.74
C ALA A 31 7.75 -15.46 -13.01
N ILE A 32 8.58 -15.25 -14.05
CA ILE A 32 8.90 -13.92 -14.57
C ILE A 32 7.67 -13.32 -15.26
N GLU A 33 6.95 -14.11 -16.06
CA GLU A 33 5.71 -13.72 -16.73
C GLU A 33 4.61 -13.34 -15.71
N LEU A 34 4.46 -14.09 -14.62
CA LEU A 34 3.56 -13.75 -13.51
C LEU A 34 3.95 -12.44 -12.80
N CYS A 35 5.25 -12.17 -12.64
CA CYS A 35 5.76 -10.93 -12.04
C CYS A 35 5.50 -9.72 -12.96
N GLU A 36 5.66 -9.92 -14.27
CA GLU A 36 5.36 -8.92 -15.30
C GLU A 36 3.86 -8.63 -15.36
N LEU A 37 3.03 -9.68 -15.23
CA LEU A 37 1.58 -9.56 -15.15
C LEU A 37 1.12 -8.85 -13.86
N GLN A 38 1.70 -9.17 -12.70
CA GLN A 38 1.41 -8.45 -11.44
C GLN A 38 1.91 -7.00 -11.47
N GLY A 39 3.04 -6.74 -12.12
CA GLY A 39 3.53 -5.38 -12.36
C GLY A 39 2.58 -4.58 -13.26
N ALA A 40 2.05 -5.21 -14.32
CA ALA A 40 1.08 -4.60 -15.22
C ALA A 40 -0.27 -4.32 -14.53
N LEU A 41 -0.75 -5.25 -13.69
CA LEU A 41 -1.92 -5.05 -12.83
C LEU A 41 -1.71 -3.92 -11.83
N LEU A 42 -0.57 -3.89 -11.14
CA LEU A 42 -0.25 -2.81 -10.19
C LEU A 42 -0.16 -1.45 -10.89
N ALA A 43 0.41 -1.39 -12.09
CA ALA A 43 0.48 -0.17 -12.89
C ALA A 43 -0.90 0.28 -13.39
N ALA A 44 -1.77 -0.65 -13.80
CA ALA A 44 -3.14 -0.38 -14.18
C ALA A 44 -3.97 0.12 -12.99
N ASP A 45 -3.83 -0.51 -11.83
CA ASP A 45 -4.48 -0.11 -10.57
C ASP A 45 -4.00 1.28 -10.13
N PHE A 46 -2.70 1.57 -10.23
CA PHE A 46 -2.17 2.92 -9.97
C PHE A 46 -2.74 3.95 -10.92
N LYS A 47 -2.83 3.64 -12.22
CA LYS A 47 -3.37 4.55 -13.23
C LYS A 47 -4.88 4.79 -13.01
N GLN A 48 -5.61 3.75 -12.64
CA GLN A 48 -7.04 3.84 -12.34
C GLN A 48 -7.30 4.59 -11.02
N ALA A 49 -6.48 4.36 -9.99
CA ALA A 49 -6.51 5.10 -8.74
C ALA A 49 -6.14 6.59 -8.93
N LEU A 50 -5.15 6.89 -9.76
CA LEU A 50 -4.81 8.28 -10.11
C LEU A 50 -5.90 8.95 -10.97
N ALA A 51 -6.52 8.22 -11.91
CA ALA A 51 -7.60 8.75 -12.73
C ALA A 51 -8.86 9.02 -11.89
N ALA A 52 -9.24 8.09 -11.01
CA ALA A 52 -10.35 8.25 -10.07
C ALA A 52 -10.05 9.31 -9.01
N GLY A 53 -8.78 9.42 -8.59
CA GLY A 53 -8.30 10.36 -7.58
C GLY A 53 -8.05 11.78 -8.10
N ARG A 54 -8.07 12.03 -9.41
CA ARG A 54 -7.69 13.35 -9.96
C ARG A 54 -8.66 14.45 -9.56
N ILE A 55 -9.96 14.19 -9.66
CA ILE A 55 -11.00 15.15 -9.26
C ILE A 55 -10.97 15.32 -7.73
N GLY A 56 -10.91 14.23 -6.98
CA GLY A 56 -10.82 14.27 -5.52
C GLY A 56 -9.60 15.03 -5.02
N GLY A 57 -8.43 14.80 -5.62
CA GLY A 57 -7.18 15.47 -5.30
C GLY A 57 -7.25 16.98 -5.57
N VAL A 58 -7.80 17.40 -6.72
CA VAL A 58 -8.00 18.82 -7.02
C VAL A 58 -8.95 19.46 -6.01
N LEU A 59 -10.06 18.81 -5.64
CA LEU A 59 -10.99 19.32 -4.63
C LEU A 59 -10.33 19.46 -3.26
N VAL A 60 -9.56 18.46 -2.82
CA VAL A 60 -8.84 18.51 -1.55
C VAL A 60 -7.81 19.63 -1.53
N LEU A 61 -7.06 19.81 -2.62
CA LEU A 61 -6.09 20.90 -2.74
C LEU A 61 -6.78 22.27 -2.74
N ALA A 62 -7.87 22.43 -3.50
CA ALA A 62 -8.63 23.67 -3.53
C ALA A 62 -9.24 24.01 -2.16
N ALA A 63 -9.84 23.02 -1.48
CA ALA A 63 -10.36 23.18 -0.13
C ALA A 63 -9.25 23.54 0.86
N GLY A 64 -8.10 22.86 0.79
CA GLY A 64 -6.94 23.14 1.62
C GLY A 64 -6.41 24.57 1.41
N ALA A 65 -6.29 25.01 0.16
CA ALA A 65 -5.88 26.38 -0.17
C ALA A 65 -6.87 27.42 0.36
N LEU A 66 -8.18 27.16 0.22
CA LEU A 66 -9.21 28.06 0.72
C LEU A 66 -9.19 28.15 2.25
N MET A 67 -9.04 27.02 2.94
CA MET A 67 -8.92 27.00 4.40
C MET A 67 -7.66 27.75 4.87
N PHE A 68 -6.53 27.57 4.17
CA PHE A 68 -5.30 28.28 4.48
C PHE A 68 -5.45 29.79 4.31
N ALA A 69 -6.12 30.24 3.25
CA ALA A 69 -6.41 31.66 3.02
C ALA A 69 -7.41 32.23 4.05
N ALA A 70 -8.39 31.43 4.49
CA ALA A 70 -9.38 31.85 5.49
C ALA A 70 -8.82 31.92 6.92
N ALA A 71 -7.79 31.14 7.24
CA ALA A 71 -7.20 31.08 8.58
C ALA A 71 -6.81 32.44 9.18
N PRO A 72 -6.05 33.33 8.50
CA PRO A 72 -5.71 34.64 9.07
C PRO A 72 -6.94 35.53 9.29
N VAL A 73 -7.93 35.46 8.41
CA VAL A 73 -9.19 36.22 8.55
C VAL A 73 -9.96 35.76 9.79
N LEU A 74 -10.07 34.44 9.98
CA LEU A 74 -10.72 33.86 11.16
C LEU A 74 -9.97 34.19 12.46
N LEU A 75 -8.64 34.17 12.45
CA LEU A 75 -7.84 34.56 13.62
C LEU A 75 -8.01 36.03 13.98
N LEU A 76 -8.09 36.92 12.98
CA LEU A 76 -8.37 38.33 13.22
C LEU A 76 -9.79 38.54 13.75
N ALA A 77 -10.78 37.84 13.21
CA ALA A 77 -12.15 37.87 13.71
C ALA A 77 -12.22 37.38 15.16
N LEU A 78 -11.49 36.31 15.50
CA LEU A 78 -11.39 35.78 16.85
C LEU A 78 -10.73 36.78 17.82
N ALA A 79 -9.66 37.45 17.37
CA ALA A 79 -9.03 38.51 18.15
C ALA A 79 -10.00 39.67 18.42
N SER A 80 -10.75 40.11 17.41
CA SER A 80 -11.75 41.16 17.58
C SER A 80 -12.89 40.74 18.53
N TRP A 81 -13.26 39.46 18.51
CA TRP A 81 -14.22 38.91 19.45
C TRP A 81 -13.71 38.91 20.89
N PHE A 82 -12.42 38.57 21.12
CA PHE A 82 -11.80 38.67 22.43
C PHE A 82 -11.70 40.11 22.93
N GLU A 83 -11.36 41.06 22.06
CA GLU A 83 -11.30 42.49 22.40
C GLU A 83 -12.66 42.98 22.90
N THR A 84 -13.74 42.63 22.21
CA THR A 84 -15.10 43.10 22.55
C THR A 84 -15.74 42.33 23.72
N SER A 85 -15.47 41.04 23.85
CA SER A 85 -16.15 40.19 24.84
C SER A 85 -15.45 40.14 26.19
N LEU A 86 -14.12 40.32 26.20
CA LEU A 86 -13.29 40.23 27.42
C LEU A 86 -12.69 41.58 27.82
N ASP A 87 -13.03 42.66 27.12
CA ASP A 87 -12.51 44.02 27.31
C ASP A 87 -10.97 44.07 27.35
N LEU A 88 -10.36 43.20 26.53
CA LEU A 88 -8.91 43.05 26.46
C LEU A 88 -8.32 44.12 25.55
N SER A 89 -7.11 44.57 25.88
CA SER A 89 -6.35 45.42 24.95
C SER A 89 -6.11 44.68 23.62
N ARG A 90 -6.10 45.42 22.51
CA ARG A 90 -5.88 44.87 21.17
C ARG A 90 -4.67 43.94 21.07
N GLY A 91 -3.58 44.28 21.76
CA GLY A 91 -2.37 43.44 21.82
C GLY A 91 -2.61 42.11 22.52
N ALA A 92 -3.30 42.12 23.66
CA ALA A 92 -3.65 40.91 24.41
C ALA A 92 -4.62 40.01 23.61
N SER A 93 -5.59 40.60 22.91
CA SER A 93 -6.55 39.86 22.09
C SER A 93 -5.92 39.16 20.88
N LEU A 94 -4.99 39.84 20.19
CA LEU A 94 -4.22 39.25 19.09
C LEU A 94 -3.33 38.09 19.57
N LEU A 95 -2.66 38.26 20.72
CA LEU A 95 -1.86 37.19 21.31
C LEU A 95 -2.73 35.99 21.71
N ALA A 96 -3.87 36.23 22.37
CA ALA A 96 -4.80 35.17 22.78
C ALA A 96 -5.32 34.38 21.57
N ALA A 97 -5.75 35.06 20.51
CA ALA A 97 -6.17 34.41 19.26
C ALA A 97 -5.03 33.63 18.60
N GLY A 98 -3.81 34.21 18.58
CA GLY A 98 -2.62 33.54 18.07
C GLY A 98 -2.30 32.25 18.83
N PHE A 99 -2.34 32.28 20.16
CA PHE A 99 -2.14 31.09 21.00
C PHE A 99 -3.22 30.03 20.77
N ALA A 100 -4.49 30.43 20.67
CA ALA A 100 -5.58 29.51 20.36
C ALA A 100 -5.38 28.83 18.99
N GLY A 101 -5.01 29.60 17.97
CA GLY A 101 -4.67 29.09 16.64
C GLY A 101 -3.48 28.13 16.65
N ALA A 102 -2.41 28.49 17.36
CA ALA A 102 -1.21 27.65 17.49
C ALA A 102 -1.51 26.33 18.21
N ALA A 103 -2.29 26.37 19.30
CA ALA A 103 -2.70 25.19 20.03
C ALA A 103 -3.55 24.25 19.16
N ALA A 104 -4.52 24.79 18.42
CA ALA A 104 -5.32 24.01 17.48
C ALA A 104 -4.45 23.38 16.37
N GLY A 105 -3.54 24.16 15.78
CA GLY A 105 -2.62 23.68 14.76
C GLY A 105 -1.70 22.55 15.27
N PHE A 106 -1.18 22.69 16.50
CA PHE A 106 -0.36 21.66 17.14
C PHE A 106 -1.15 20.36 17.37
N ALA A 107 -2.41 20.46 17.84
CA ALA A 107 -3.27 19.29 18.02
C ALA A 107 -3.54 18.56 16.69
N MET A 108 -3.81 19.31 15.61
CA MET A 108 -4.00 18.73 14.27
C MET A 108 -2.71 18.06 13.77
N LEU A 109 -1.55 18.66 14.01
CA LEU A 109 -0.26 18.09 13.63
C LEU A 109 -0.02 16.76 14.36
N LEU A 110 -0.27 16.69 15.67
CA LEU A 110 -0.14 15.45 16.44
C LEU A 110 -1.10 14.36 15.95
N ALA A 111 -2.36 14.71 15.68
CA ALA A 111 -3.34 13.78 15.13
C ALA A 111 -2.92 13.25 13.75
N GLY A 112 -2.51 14.16 12.85
CA GLY A 112 -2.02 13.81 11.51
C GLY A 112 -0.78 12.93 11.57
N TRP A 113 0.16 13.24 12.46
CA TRP A 113 1.36 12.45 12.69
C TRP A 113 1.03 11.03 13.19
N ALA A 114 0.06 10.89 14.09
CA ALA A 114 -0.38 9.58 14.58
C ALA A 114 -0.97 8.71 13.47
N VAL A 115 -1.76 9.32 12.56
CA VAL A 115 -2.32 8.63 11.38
C VAL A 115 -1.22 8.27 10.38
N ALA A 116 -0.33 9.21 10.07
CA ALA A 116 0.77 9.00 9.13
C ALA A 116 1.71 7.87 9.60
N ARG A 117 2.05 7.83 10.89
CA ARG A 117 2.89 6.75 11.47
C ARG A 117 2.28 5.37 11.29
N ARG A 118 0.95 5.24 11.38
CA ARG A 118 0.25 3.96 11.12
C ARG A 118 0.37 3.55 9.65
N GLY A 119 0.24 4.50 8.72
CA GLY A 119 0.42 4.26 7.29
C GLY A 119 1.86 3.83 6.95
N VAL A 120 2.86 4.49 7.52
CA VAL A 120 4.28 4.13 7.32
C VAL A 120 4.60 2.75 7.89
N ALA A 121 4.04 2.38 9.04
CA ALA A 121 4.20 1.03 9.60
C ALA A 121 3.58 -0.07 8.71
N ALA A 122 2.47 0.24 8.02
CA ALA A 122 1.90 -0.67 7.03
C ALA A 122 2.80 -0.83 5.79
N LEU A 123 3.38 0.28 5.31
CA LEU A 123 4.35 0.26 4.21
C LEU A 123 5.62 -0.54 4.55
N GLY A 124 6.08 -0.49 5.79
CA GLY A 124 7.20 -1.30 6.27
C GLY A 124 6.95 -2.81 6.13
N ARG A 125 5.76 -3.27 6.52
CA ARG A 125 5.37 -4.69 6.34
C ARG A 125 5.27 -5.07 4.87
N SER A 126 4.60 -4.25 4.04
CA SER A 126 4.50 -4.52 2.60
C SER A 126 5.87 -4.56 1.91
N ARG A 127 6.82 -3.72 2.35
CA ARG A 127 8.19 -3.69 1.81
C ARG A 127 9.00 -4.93 2.20
N GLU A 128 8.88 -5.41 3.44
CA GLU A 128 9.57 -6.63 3.87
C GLU A 128 8.98 -7.89 3.22
N GLU A 129 7.66 -7.92 3.03
CA GLU A 129 6.97 -8.99 2.31
C GLU A 129 7.43 -9.06 0.85
N CYS A 130 7.50 -7.91 0.18
CA CYS A 130 8.02 -7.80 -1.18
C CYS A 130 9.49 -8.25 -1.27
N ARG A 131 10.33 -7.85 -0.31
CA ARG A 131 11.75 -8.26 -0.26
C ARG A 131 11.90 -9.76 -0.03
N ARG A 132 11.09 -10.36 0.85
CA ARG A 132 11.10 -11.80 1.14
C ARG A 132 10.64 -12.61 -0.07
N ASN A 133 9.57 -12.17 -0.73
CA ASN A 133 9.06 -12.81 -1.95
C ASN A 133 10.12 -12.77 -3.07
N LEU A 134 10.81 -11.64 -3.25
CA LEU A 134 11.88 -11.51 -4.22
C LEU A 134 13.12 -12.36 -3.88
N ALA A 135 13.46 -12.51 -2.60
CA ALA A 135 14.58 -13.32 -2.15
C ALA A 135 14.30 -14.83 -2.30
N TRP A 136 13.09 -15.28 -1.97
CA TRP A 136 12.65 -16.66 -2.17
C TRP A 136 12.68 -17.03 -3.66
N PHE A 137 12.17 -16.12 -4.51
CA PHE A 137 12.21 -16.27 -5.96
C PHE A 137 13.62 -16.45 -6.51
N LYS A 138 14.57 -15.61 -6.07
CA LYS A 138 15.98 -15.72 -6.43
C LYS A 138 16.60 -17.04 -5.98
N GLN A 139 16.33 -17.49 -4.75
CA GLN A 139 16.86 -18.75 -4.24
C GLN A 139 16.31 -19.97 -4.98
N MET A 140 15.04 -19.94 -5.39
CA MET A 140 14.44 -21.00 -6.20
C MET A 140 15.09 -21.09 -7.59
N LEU A 141 15.39 -19.95 -8.21
CA LEU A 141 16.13 -19.87 -9.47
C LEU A 141 17.55 -20.41 -9.35
N THR A 142 18.29 -20.03 -8.30
CA THR A 142 19.69 -20.47 -8.13
C THR A 142 19.79 -21.95 -7.77
N ARG A 143 18.91 -22.48 -6.91
CA ARG A 143 18.89 -23.91 -6.54
C ARG A 143 18.39 -24.83 -7.66
N GLY A 144 17.66 -24.29 -8.63
CA GLY A 144 17.30 -25.03 -9.85
C GLY A 144 18.48 -25.21 -10.81
N VAL A 145 19.55 -24.43 -10.67
CA VAL A 145 20.74 -24.45 -11.54
C VAL A 145 21.83 -25.38 -10.99
N ASP A 146 21.95 -25.54 -9.67
CA ASP A 146 23.03 -26.29 -9.01
C ASP A 146 22.68 -27.75 -8.65
N ARG A 147 22.01 -28.49 -9.54
CA ARG A 147 22.06 -29.96 -9.44
C ARG A 147 23.16 -30.48 -10.36
N PRO A 148 24.37 -30.82 -9.84
CA PRO A 148 25.33 -31.57 -10.63
C PRO A 148 24.70 -32.91 -10.98
N CYS A 149 24.78 -33.24 -12.27
CA CYS A 149 24.40 -34.53 -12.84
C CYS A 149 25.08 -35.70 -12.11
#